data_AF-A0A377M9D1-F1
#
_entry.id   AF-A0A377M9D1-F1
#
_cell.length_a   1.000
_cell.length_b   1.000
_cell.length_c   1.000
_cell.angle_alpha   90.00
_cell.angle_beta   90.00
_cell.angle_gamma   90.00
#
_symmetry.space_group_name_H-M   'P 1'
#
loop_
_entity.id
_entity.type
_entity.pdbx_description
1 polymer ?
#
loop_
_entity_poly.entity_id
_entity_poly.type
_entity_poly.pdbx_seq_one_letter_code
_entity_poly.pdbx_strand_id
1 'polypeptide(L)'
;MPSSELVNGRKISVDSATMMNKGLEYIEARWLFNASAKQMEVLIHPQSVIHSMVRYQDGSVLAQLGEPDMRTPIAHAMSWPERVKSGVKPLDFCKLSSLTFSEPDYDRYPCLKLAMNAFDQGQRRRRHSMQPMKLPLKHF
;
A
#
# COMPACT_ATOMS: atom_id res chain seq x y z
N MET A 1 -1.66 24.24 15.36
CA MET A 1 -2.81 23.33 15.16
C MET A 1 -2.33 21.94 15.50
N PRO A 2 -2.93 21.21 16.44
CA PRO A 2 -2.39 19.96 16.94
C PRO A 2 -2.45 18.90 15.83
N SER A 3 -1.31 18.22 15.66
CA SER A 3 -1.12 17.07 14.78
C SER A 3 -2.18 16.02 15.10
N SER A 4 -3.00 15.65 14.12
CA SER A 4 -3.88 14.49 14.24
C SER A 4 -3.03 13.22 14.19
N GLU A 5 -2.39 12.88 15.31
CA GLU A 5 -1.92 11.51 15.52
C GLU A 5 -3.15 10.62 15.48
N LEU A 6 -3.21 9.76 14.46
CA LEU A 6 -4.20 8.68 14.40
C LEU A 6 -3.93 7.77 15.60
N VAL A 7 -4.87 7.72 16.55
CA VAL A 7 -4.79 6.79 17.69
C VAL A 7 -5.00 5.37 17.16
N ASN A 8 -3.91 4.73 16.77
CA ASN A 8 -3.89 3.34 16.33
C ASN A 8 -3.72 2.41 17.54
N GLY A 9 -4.30 1.21 17.47
CA GLY A 9 -4.11 0.19 18.51
C GLY A 9 -2.63 -0.17 18.65
N ARG A 10 -2.13 -0.40 19.87
CA ARG A 10 -0.69 -0.56 20.20
C ARG A 10 0.08 -1.53 19.29
N LYS A 11 -0.56 -2.60 18.80
CA LYS A 11 0.04 -3.55 17.86
C LYS A 11 0.34 -2.92 16.49
N ILE A 12 -0.59 -2.12 15.96
CA ILE A 12 -0.48 -1.45 14.66
C ILE A 12 0.66 -0.42 14.69
N SER A 13 0.84 0.29 15.82
CA SER A 13 1.94 1.24 16.00
C SER A 13 3.32 0.56 16.01
N VAL A 14 3.46 -0.60 16.64
CA VAL A 14 4.72 -1.37 16.66
C VAL A 14 5.01 -2.01 15.28
N ASP A 15 3.99 -2.53 14.61
CA ASP A 15 4.14 -3.15 13.28
C ASP A 15 4.41 -2.11 12.18
N SER A 16 3.99 -0.85 12.38
CA SER A 16 4.30 0.27 11.50
C SER A 16 5.73 0.77 11.70
N ALA A 17 6.24 0.77 12.94
CA ALA A 17 7.64 1.08 13.25
C ALA A 17 8.63 0.05 12.69
N THR A 18 8.22 -1.22 12.59
CA THR A 18 9.05 -2.32 12.05
C THR A 18 8.79 -2.62 10.56
N MET A 19 7.77 -1.98 9.97
CA MET A 19 7.26 -2.26 8.62
C MET A 19 6.80 -3.70 8.38
N MET A 20 6.50 -4.45 9.45
CA MET A 20 5.93 -5.80 9.35
C MET A 20 4.56 -5.79 8.65
N ASN A 21 3.72 -4.79 8.94
CA ASN A 21 2.44 -4.61 8.26
C ASN A 21 2.61 -4.56 6.73
N LYS A 22 3.65 -3.87 6.25
CA LYS A 22 3.91 -3.81 4.81
C LYS A 22 4.39 -5.14 4.25
N GLY A 23 5.16 -5.88 5.02
CA GLY A 23 5.54 -7.25 4.69
C GLY A 23 4.33 -8.16 4.48
N LEU A 24 3.32 -8.05 5.35
CA LEU A 24 2.06 -8.81 5.22
C LEU A 24 1.24 -8.33 4.02
N GLU A 25 1.09 -7.02 3.83
CA GLU A 25 0.42 -6.46 2.65
C GLU A 25 1.11 -6.90 1.34
N TYR A 26 2.44 -7.01 1.32
CA TYR A 26 3.19 -7.52 0.17
C TYR A 26 2.86 -8.98 -0.14
N ILE A 27 2.77 -9.82 0.90
CA ILE A 27 2.38 -11.23 0.78
C ILE A 27 0.95 -11.34 0.24
N GLU A 28 0.01 -10.61 0.83
CA GLU A 28 -1.40 -10.59 0.43
C GLU A 28 -1.56 -10.11 -1.02
N ALA A 29 -0.89 -9.03 -1.39
CA ALA A 29 -0.86 -8.51 -2.75
C ALA A 29 -0.36 -9.55 -3.76
N ARG A 30 0.75 -10.23 -3.46
CA ARG A 30 1.29 -11.27 -4.36
C ARG A 30 0.34 -12.45 -4.51
N TRP A 31 -0.39 -12.80 -3.46
CA TRP A 31 -1.40 -13.84 -3.51
C TRP A 31 -2.64 -13.40 -4.28
N LEU A 32 -3.22 -12.25 -3.94
CA LEU A 32 -4.46 -11.72 -4.51
C LEU A 32 -4.35 -11.43 -6.01
N PHE A 33 -3.22 -10.87 -6.44
CA PHE A 33 -2.96 -10.52 -7.84
C PHE A 33 -2.07 -11.53 -8.57
N ASN A 34 -1.69 -12.62 -7.92
CA ASN A 34 -0.79 -13.64 -8.48
C ASN A 34 0.48 -13.01 -9.12
N ALA A 35 1.07 -12.03 -8.42
CA ALA A 35 2.21 -11.27 -8.89
C ALA A 35 3.54 -11.93 -8.51
N SER A 36 4.51 -11.91 -9.44
CA SER A 36 5.90 -12.33 -9.15
C SER A 36 6.66 -11.27 -8.35
N ALA A 37 7.76 -11.64 -7.71
CA ALA A 37 8.60 -10.69 -6.99
C ALA A 37 9.09 -9.51 -7.87
N LYS A 38 9.43 -9.79 -9.14
CA LYS A 38 9.84 -8.76 -10.13
C LYS A 38 8.72 -7.80 -10.52
N GLN A 39 7.49 -8.16 -10.20
CA GLN A 39 6.28 -7.40 -10.47
C GLN A 39 5.81 -6.61 -9.26
N MET A 40 6.58 -6.60 -8.17
CA MET A 40 6.21 -5.90 -6.95
C MET A 40 7.29 -4.89 -6.59
N GLU A 41 6.88 -3.65 -6.33
CA GLU A 41 7.77 -2.57 -5.90
C GLU A 41 7.21 -1.97 -4.61
N VAL A 42 8.04 -1.87 -3.57
CA VAL A 42 7.67 -1.27 -2.28
C VAL A 42 8.30 0.12 -2.19
N LEU A 43 7.50 1.16 -1.93
CA LEU A 43 7.97 2.56 -1.93
C LEU A 43 7.52 3.29 -0.67
N ILE A 44 8.38 4.02 0.03
CA ILE A 44 7.99 4.88 1.14
C ILE A 44 7.28 6.14 0.63
N HIS A 45 6.06 6.39 1.10
CA HIS A 45 5.25 7.57 0.80
C HIS A 45 4.67 8.18 2.11
N PRO A 46 5.40 9.10 2.77
CA PRO A 46 5.04 9.57 4.11
C PRO A 46 3.71 10.30 4.20
N GLN A 47 3.24 10.92 3.11
CA GLN A 47 1.98 11.66 3.09
C GLN A 47 0.75 10.74 3.11
N SER A 48 0.91 9.45 2.77
CA SER A 48 -0.17 8.45 2.78
C SER A 48 -1.39 8.80 1.90
N VAL A 49 -1.26 9.77 0.99
CA VAL A 49 -2.30 10.24 0.05
C VAL A 49 -2.45 9.25 -1.11
N ILE A 50 -1.33 8.76 -1.64
CA ILE A 50 -1.33 7.69 -2.63
C ILE A 50 -1.35 6.36 -1.88
N HIS A 51 -2.42 5.58 -2.07
CA HIS A 51 -2.61 4.34 -1.33
C HIS A 51 -2.05 3.10 -2.05
N SER A 52 -2.09 3.07 -3.38
CA SER A 52 -1.43 2.07 -4.24
C SER A 52 -1.36 2.51 -5.70
N MET A 53 -0.44 1.91 -6.47
CA MET A 53 -0.26 2.21 -7.89
C MET A 53 -0.08 0.94 -8.72
N VAL A 54 -0.52 0.97 -9.97
CA VAL A 54 -0.32 -0.11 -10.95
C VAL A 54 0.38 0.46 -12.17
N ARG A 55 1.44 -0.21 -12.63
CA ARG A 55 2.19 0.17 -13.83
C ARG A 55 1.77 -0.75 -14.98
N TYR A 56 1.30 -0.16 -16.08
CA TYR A 56 0.90 -0.89 -17.27
C TYR A 56 2.06 -1.06 -18.25
N GLN A 57 1.88 -1.95 -19.22
CA GLN A 57 2.91 -2.30 -20.22
C GLN A 57 3.30 -1.14 -21.15
N ASP A 58 2.40 -0.18 -21.34
CA ASP A 58 2.63 1.05 -22.10
C ASP A 58 3.43 2.10 -21.31
N GLY A 59 3.81 1.80 -20.06
CA GLY A 59 4.50 2.71 -19.16
C GLY A 59 3.59 3.63 -18.36
N SER A 60 2.28 3.63 -18.61
CA SER A 60 1.32 4.40 -17.84
C SER A 60 1.20 3.88 -16.41
N VAL A 61 0.89 4.78 -15.48
CA VAL A 61 0.70 4.46 -14.07
C VAL A 61 -0.65 4.98 -13.62
N LEU A 62 -1.48 4.08 -13.09
CA LEU A 62 -2.70 4.45 -12.37
C LEU A 62 -2.42 4.42 -10.87
N ALA A 63 -2.76 5.50 -10.19
CA ALA A 63 -2.62 5.65 -8.76
C ALA A 63 -3.99 5.90 -8.13
N GLN A 64 -4.27 5.24 -7.00
CA GLN A 64 -5.44 5.56 -6.21
C GLN A 64 -5.08 6.55 -5.10
N LEU A 65 -5.67 7.75 -5.19
CA LEU A 65 -5.47 8.86 -4.25
C LEU A 65 -6.72 9.04 -3.38
N GLY A 66 -6.52 9.49 -2.15
CA GLY A 66 -7.59 9.86 -1.25
C GLY A 66 -7.09 10.35 0.10
N GLU A 67 -8.01 10.89 0.89
CA GLU A 67 -7.77 11.07 2.32
C GLU A 67 -7.52 9.69 2.96
N PRO A 68 -6.61 9.57 3.95
CA PRO A 68 -6.29 8.31 4.63
C PRO A 68 -7.43 7.88 5.57
N ASP A 69 -8.57 7.50 4.98
CA ASP A 69 -9.80 7.13 5.68
C ASP A 69 -10.34 5.81 5.13
N MET A 70 -10.50 4.82 6.02
CA MET A 70 -10.94 3.46 5.68
C MET A 70 -12.38 3.38 5.16
N ARG A 71 -13.20 4.41 5.34
CA ARG A 71 -14.57 4.42 4.80
C ARG A 71 -14.59 4.36 3.28
N THR A 72 -13.60 4.93 2.60
CA THR A 72 -13.49 4.87 1.13
C THR A 72 -13.28 3.44 0.60
N PRO A 73 -12.24 2.68 1.02
CA PRO A 73 -12.06 1.31 0.57
C PRO A 73 -13.18 0.37 1.02
N ILE A 74 -13.77 0.56 2.20
CA ILE A 74 -14.92 -0.25 2.65
C ILE A 74 -16.14 0.00 1.76
N ALA A 75 -16.49 1.25 1.49
CA ALA A 75 -17.58 1.58 0.58
C ALA A 75 -17.36 1.00 -0.82
N HIS A 76 -16.13 1.09 -1.33
CA HIS A 76 -15.75 0.50 -2.61
C HIS A 76 -15.94 -1.02 -2.65
N ALA A 77 -15.51 -1.73 -1.61
CA ALA A 77 -15.66 -3.18 -1.54
C ALA A 77 -17.14 -3.61 -1.49
N MET A 78 -17.97 -2.86 -0.78
CA MET A 78 -19.40 -3.17 -0.60
C MET A 78 -20.26 -2.84 -1.82
N SER A 79 -19.83 -1.90 -2.67
CA SER A 79 -20.62 -1.43 -3.81
C SER A 79 -20.02 -1.74 -5.17
N TRP A 80 -18.97 -2.56 -5.26
CA TRP A 80 -18.32 -2.87 -6.53
C TRP A 80 -19.28 -3.62 -7.48
N PRO A 81 -19.37 -3.26 -8.77
CA PRO A 81 -18.54 -2.29 -9.52
C PRO A 81 -18.97 -0.82 -9.42
N GLU A 82 -20.13 -0.54 -8.85
CA GLU A 82 -20.63 0.82 -8.67
C GLU A 82 -19.85 1.62 -7.60
N ARG A 83 -20.21 2.90 -7.48
CA ARG A 83 -19.68 3.83 -6.47
C ARG A 83 -20.81 4.33 -5.59
N VAL A 84 -20.63 4.25 -4.28
CA VAL A 84 -21.53 4.87 -3.29
C VAL A 84 -20.82 5.96 -2.49
N LYS A 85 -21.61 6.87 -1.91
CA LYS A 85 -21.08 7.93 -1.04
C LYS A 85 -20.50 7.30 0.23
N SER A 86 -19.20 7.46 0.46
CA SER A 86 -18.51 6.99 1.67
C SER A 86 -18.61 7.97 2.85
N GLY A 87 -19.01 9.22 2.60
CA GLY A 87 -19.02 10.30 3.62
C GLY A 87 -17.62 10.83 3.98
N VAL A 88 -16.59 10.46 3.22
CA VAL A 88 -15.22 10.99 3.33
C VAL A 88 -15.13 12.32 2.59
N LYS A 89 -14.32 13.26 3.11
CA LYS A 89 -14.09 14.54 2.44
C LYS A 89 -13.31 14.32 1.13
N PRO A 90 -13.60 15.09 0.06
CA PRO A 90 -12.77 15.07 -1.14
C PRO A 90 -11.34 15.51 -0.82
N LEU A 91 -10.37 14.92 -1.50
CA LEU A 91 -8.98 15.34 -1.44
C LEU A 91 -8.83 16.76 -1.98
N ASP A 92 -8.16 17.64 -1.23
CA ASP A 92 -7.91 19.04 -1.62
C ASP A 92 -6.49 19.20 -2.14
N PHE A 93 -6.34 19.20 -3.47
CA PHE A 93 -5.03 19.34 -4.14
C PHE A 93 -4.34 20.67 -3.86
N CYS A 94 -5.08 21.73 -3.54
CA CYS A 94 -4.50 23.04 -3.24
C CYS A 94 -3.91 23.09 -1.83
N LYS A 95 -4.32 22.19 -0.93
CA LYS A 95 -3.74 22.03 0.41
C LYS A 95 -2.63 20.99 0.47
N LEU A 96 -2.50 20.14 -0.55
CA LEU A 96 -1.39 19.20 -0.67
C LEU A 96 -0.10 19.97 -1.00
N SER A 97 0.90 19.87 -0.13
CA SER A 97 2.17 20.54 -0.33
C SER A 97 3.09 19.79 -1.29
N SER A 98 3.22 18.47 -1.11
CA SER A 98 4.13 17.63 -1.88
C SER A 98 3.75 16.17 -1.81
N LEU A 99 4.18 15.40 -2.81
CA LEU A 99 4.11 13.94 -2.82
C LEU A 99 5.55 13.43 -2.99
N THR A 100 6.09 12.80 -1.96
CA THR A 100 7.47 12.30 -1.97
C THR A 100 7.49 10.78 -1.97
N PHE A 101 8.50 10.20 -2.63
CA PHE A 101 8.73 8.77 -2.69
C PHE A 101 10.19 8.48 -2.41
N SER A 102 10.46 7.42 -1.66
CA SER A 102 11.81 6.88 -1.47
C SER A 102 11.78 5.36 -1.40
N GLU A 103 12.92 4.73 -1.62
CA GLU A 103 13.06 3.29 -1.42
C GLU A 103 13.10 2.97 0.09
N PRO A 104 12.60 1.80 0.51
CA PRO A 104 12.75 1.34 1.88
C PRO A 104 14.20 0.93 2.16
N ASP A 105 14.72 1.34 3.31
CA ASP A 105 16.00 0.86 3.83
C ASP A 105 15.82 -0.52 4.50
N TYR A 106 16.27 -1.58 3.84
CA TYR A 106 16.10 -2.94 4.33
C TYR A 106 16.95 -3.29 5.56
N ASP A 107 17.99 -2.51 5.87
CA ASP A 107 18.77 -2.68 7.09
C ASP A 107 18.04 -2.03 8.27
N ARG A 108 17.36 -0.90 8.02
CA ARG A 108 16.45 -0.28 8.99
C ARG A 108 15.15 -1.08 9.19
N TYR A 109 14.66 -1.76 8.16
CA TYR A 109 13.37 -2.47 8.16
C TYR A 109 13.52 -3.99 7.87
N PRO A 110 14.17 -4.75 8.78
CA PRO A 110 14.49 -6.16 8.55
C PRO A 110 13.24 -7.04 8.45
N CYS A 111 12.13 -6.69 9.11
CA CYS A 111 10.88 -7.45 9.03
C CYS A 111 10.27 -7.45 7.63
N LEU A 112 10.38 -6.34 6.88
CA LEU A 112 9.95 -6.29 5.48
C LEU A 112 10.75 -7.28 4.63
N LYS A 113 12.08 -7.29 4.80
CA LYS A 113 12.98 -8.22 4.10
C LYS A 113 12.65 -9.67 4.44
N LEU A 114 12.39 -9.98 5.72
CA LEU A 114 11.99 -11.32 6.17
C LEU A 114 10.68 -11.78 5.53
N ALA A 115 9.66 -10.92 5.49
CA ALA A 115 8.37 -11.25 4.88
C ALA A 115 8.51 -11.55 3.37
N MET A 116 9.30 -10.73 2.65
CA MET A 116 9.57 -10.95 1.23
C MET A 116 10.28 -12.29 0.99
N ASN A 117 11.33 -12.58 1.78
CA ASN A 117 12.07 -13.84 1.70
C ASN A 117 11.20 -15.07 2.04
N ALA A 118 10.35 -14.97 3.07
CA ALA A 118 9.48 -16.06 3.50
C ALA A 118 8.49 -16.46 2.40
N PHE A 119 7.91 -15.49 1.69
CA PHE A 119 6.99 -15.75 0.60
C PHE A 119 7.65 -16.48 -0.58
N ASP A 120 8.88 -16.07 -0.93
CA ASP A 120 9.62 -16.69 -2.03
C ASP A 120 10.02 -18.15 -1.73
N GLN A 121 10.23 -18.49 -0.45
CA GLN A 121 10.53 -19.85 -0.02
C GLN A 121 9.28 -20.75 0.08
N GLY A 122 8.08 -20.17 0.25
CA GLY A 122 6.84 -20.91 0.50
C GLY A 122 5.94 -21.22 -0.72
N GLN A 123 6.20 -20.66 -1.91
CA GLN A 123 5.26 -20.78 -3.04
C GLN A 123 5.31 -22.15 -3.76
N ARG A 124 4.32 -23.01 -3.49
CA ARG A 124 3.92 -24.14 -4.36
C ARG A 124 3.18 -23.59 -5.59
N ARG A 125 3.87 -23.55 -6.74
CA ARG A 125 3.45 -22.93 -8.02
C ARG A 125 2.00 -23.21 -8.45
N ARG A 126 1.20 -22.16 -8.65
CA ARG A 126 0.23 -22.05 -9.76
C ARG A 126 0.52 -20.74 -10.49
N ARG A 127 0.69 -20.79 -11.82
CA ARG A 127 1.18 -19.66 -12.62
C ARG A 127 0.13 -19.26 -13.66
N HIS A 128 -0.36 -18.03 -13.56
CA HIS A 128 -0.82 -17.25 -14.70
C HIS A 128 -0.13 -15.87 -14.70
N SER A 129 0.03 -15.28 -15.89
CA SER A 129 0.76 -14.03 -16.11
C SER A 129 -0.08 -12.81 -15.71
N MET A 130 0.35 -12.06 -14.69
CA MET A 130 -0.23 -10.74 -14.31
C MET A 130 0.83 -9.63 -14.45
N GLN A 131 0.47 -8.33 -14.33
CA GLN A 131 1.35 -7.16 -14.56
C GLN A 131 1.97 -6.58 -13.26
N PRO A 132 3.04 -5.75 -13.34
CA PRO A 132 3.69 -5.17 -12.16
C PRO A 132 2.84 -4.16 -11.37
N MET A 133 2.72 -4.37 -10.06
CA MET A 133 2.02 -3.51 -9.09
C MET A 133 3.02 -2.85 -8.12
N LYS A 134 2.80 -1.57 -7.80
CA LYS A 134 3.58 -0.85 -6.77
C LYS A 134 2.76 -0.66 -5.50
N LEU A 135 3.32 -1.06 -4.37
CA LEU A 135 2.74 -0.92 -3.05
C LEU A 135 3.45 0.23 -2.28
N PRO A 136 2.89 1.44 -2.24
CA PRO A 136 3.42 2.54 -1.46
C PRO A 136 3.16 2.28 0.03
N LEU A 137 4.21 2.34 0.83
CA LEU A 137 4.20 2.48 2.27
C LEU A 137 3.51 3.77 2.67
N LYS A 138 2.48 3.59 3.46
CA LYS A 138 1.91 4.64 4.30
C LYS A 138 2.83 4.77 5.51
N HIS A 139 3.19 6.00 5.87
CA HIS A 139 3.54 6.25 7.27
C HIS A 139 2.23 6.22 8.06
N PHE A 140 2.20 5.40 9.11
CA PHE A 140 1.16 5.42 10.15
C PHE A 140 1.79 5.91 11.44
#